data_AF-A0A211ZMT9-F1
#
_entry.id   AF-A0A211ZMT9-F1
#
_cell.length_a   1.000
_cell.length_b   1.000
_cell.length_c   1.000
_cell.angle_alpha   90.00
_cell.angle_beta   90.00
_cell.angle_gamma   90.00
#
_symmetry.space_group_name_H-M   'P 1'
#
loop_
_entity.id
_entity.type
_entity.pdbx_description
1 polymer ?
#
loop_
_entity_poly.entity_id
_entity_poly.type
_entity_poly.pdbx_seq_one_letter_code
_entity_poly.pdbx_strand_id
1 'polypeptide(L)'
;MTQDALQVHLDRLRAKFAAELPQKLAEAEALLAALRAGDGEALKGLRFVVHRLNGTGGTMGFAALSQAAAVLETRLDACLKAGGAGPEDQAAIAEGLAAVKATA
;
A
#
# COMPACT_ATOMS: atom_id res chain seq x y z
N MET A 1 5.17 17.93 26.77
CA MET A 1 4.19 18.02 25.67
C MET A 1 2.80 17.95 26.28
N THR A 2 1.96 18.95 26.04
CA THR A 2 0.54 18.89 26.45
C THR A 2 -0.22 17.96 25.51
N GLN A 3 -1.28 17.33 26.00
CA GLN A 3 -2.15 16.45 25.22
C GLN A 3 -2.68 17.12 23.93
N ASP A 4 -2.90 18.44 24.00
CA ASP A 4 -3.35 19.27 22.88
C ASP A 4 -2.33 19.38 21.73
N ALA A 5 -1.05 19.54 22.06
CA ALA A 5 0.02 19.65 21.07
C ALA A 5 0.26 18.33 20.31
N LEU A 6 0.08 17.18 20.98
CA LEU A 6 0.15 15.86 20.36
C LEU A 6 -1.00 15.66 19.38
N GLN A 7 -2.22 16.06 19.77
CA GLN A 7 -3.40 15.93 18.92
C GLN A 7 -3.28 16.75 17.64
N VAL A 8 -2.82 18.00 17.73
CA VAL A 8 -2.59 18.86 16.56
C VAL A 8 -1.50 18.29 15.65
N HIS A 9 -0.45 17.69 16.21
CA HIS A 9 0.60 17.05 15.41
C HIS A 9 0.07 15.83 14.65
N LEU A 10 -0.71 14.96 15.31
CA LEU A 10 -1.33 13.81 14.68
C LEU A 10 -2.29 14.24 13.56
N ASP A 11 -3.11 15.26 13.78
CA ASP A 11 -4.04 15.77 12.76
C ASP A 11 -3.31 16.25 11.48
N ARG A 12 -2.19 16.96 11.65
CA ARG A 12 -1.34 17.35 10.52
C ARG A 12 -0.75 16.16 9.77
N LEU A 13 -0.30 15.13 10.48
CA LEU A 13 0.22 13.91 9.85
C LEU A 13 -0.87 13.17 9.08
N ARG A 14 -2.09 13.12 9.62
CA ARG A 14 -3.27 12.54 8.95
C ARG A 14 -3.62 13.29 7.68
N ALA A 15 -3.72 14.61 7.75
CA ALA A 15 -4.01 15.45 6.58
C ALA A 15 -2.95 15.30 5.49
N LYS A 16 -1.67 15.24 5.87
CA LYS A 16 -0.56 14.98 4.95
C LYS A 16 -0.68 13.60 4.31
N PHE A 17 -0.91 12.56 5.10
CA PHE A 17 -1.07 11.19 4.59
C PHE A 17 -2.24 11.09 3.62
N ALA A 18 -3.39 11.69 3.96
CA ALA A 18 -4.57 11.73 3.09
C ALA A 18 -4.29 12.44 1.75
N ALA A 19 -3.50 13.53 1.77
CA ALA A 19 -3.12 14.24 0.56
C ALA A 19 -2.13 13.45 -0.32
N GLU A 20 -1.23 12.67 0.28
CA GLU A 20 -0.28 11.82 -0.44
C GLU A 20 -0.88 10.50 -0.93
N LEU A 21 -2.01 10.07 -0.36
CA LEU A 21 -2.61 8.78 -0.62
C LEU A 21 -2.96 8.53 -2.10
N PRO A 22 -3.61 9.45 -2.84
CA PRO A 22 -3.91 9.24 -4.25
C PRO A 22 -2.65 9.04 -5.10
N GLN A 23 -1.57 9.78 -4.80
CA GLN A 23 -0.30 9.63 -5.50
C GLN A 23 0.34 8.27 -5.21
N LYS A 24 0.26 7.79 -3.96
CA LYS A 24 0.79 6.47 -3.59
C LYS A 24 0.01 5.33 -4.25
N LEU A 25 -1.30 5.47 -4.40
CA LEU A 25 -2.12 4.50 -5.11
C LEU A 25 -1.80 4.48 -6.61
N ALA A 26 -1.64 5.65 -7.24
CA ALA A 26 -1.21 5.73 -8.64
C ALA A 26 0.18 5.13 -8.87
N GLU A 27 1.12 5.34 -7.93
CA GLU A 27 2.45 4.71 -7.94
C GLU A 27 2.34 3.17 -7.89
N ALA A 28 1.50 2.64 -7.00
CA ALA A 28 1.23 1.20 -6.91
C ALA A 28 0.61 0.63 -8.20
N GLU A 29 -0.31 1.35 -8.84
CA GLU A 29 -0.91 0.94 -10.11
C GLU A 29 0.11 0.91 -11.26
N ALA A 30 0.99 1.90 -11.32
CA ALA A 30 2.08 1.94 -12.30
C ALA A 30 3.05 0.76 -12.11
N LEU A 31 3.39 0.42 -10.86
CA LEU A 31 4.25 -0.72 -10.54
C LEU A 31 3.57 -2.06 -10.89
N LEU A 32 2.26 -2.19 -10.68
CA LEU A 32 1.51 -3.37 -11.13
C LEU A 32 1.50 -3.49 -12.67
N ALA A 33 1.36 -2.37 -13.38
CA ALA A 33 1.44 -2.37 -14.84
C ALA A 33 2.84 -2.78 -15.34
N ALA A 34 3.90 -2.29 -14.70
CA ALA A 34 5.28 -2.68 -14.99
C ALA A 34 5.53 -4.18 -14.71
N LEU A 35 5.02 -4.68 -13.58
CA LEU A 35 5.08 -6.11 -13.23
C LEU A 35 4.42 -6.98 -14.32
N ARG A 36 3.25 -6.56 -14.82
CA ARG A 36 2.55 -7.23 -15.94
C ARG A 36 3.31 -7.16 -17.26
N ALA A 37 4.11 -6.12 -17.46
CA ALA A 37 5.00 -5.98 -18.62
C ALA A 37 6.28 -6.83 -18.50
N GLY A 38 6.47 -7.56 -17.39
CA GLY A 38 7.62 -8.43 -17.16
C GLY A 38 8.74 -7.82 -16.32
N ASP A 39 8.54 -6.64 -15.74
CA ASP A 39 9.51 -6.05 -14.81
C ASP A 39 9.38 -6.69 -13.42
N GLY A 40 10.24 -7.67 -13.14
CA GLY A 40 10.28 -8.34 -11.84
C GLY A 40 10.71 -7.43 -10.67
N GLU A 41 11.43 -6.33 -10.92
CA GLU A 41 11.81 -5.38 -9.86
C GLU A 41 10.60 -4.55 -9.41
N ALA A 42 9.60 -4.38 -10.27
CA ALA A 42 8.36 -3.71 -9.93
C ALA A 42 7.61 -4.40 -8.78
N LEU A 43 7.79 -5.72 -8.60
CA LEU A 43 7.23 -6.46 -7.46
C LEU A 43 7.77 -5.94 -6.12
N LYS A 44 9.07 -5.66 -6.03
CA LYS A 44 9.70 -5.08 -4.83
C LYS A 44 9.23 -3.66 -4.59
N GLY A 45 9.12 -2.87 -5.65
CA GLY A 45 8.57 -1.51 -5.58
C GLY A 45 7.14 -1.51 -5.05
N LEU A 46 6.29 -2.39 -5.59
CA LEU A 46 4.89 -2.51 -5.17
C LEU A 46 4.78 -2.92 -3.71
N ARG A 47 5.61 -3.89 -3.29
CA ARG A 47 5.71 -4.31 -1.89
C ARG A 47 6.09 -3.17 -0.95
N PHE A 48 7.01 -2.31 -1.37
CA PHE A 48 7.43 -1.15 -0.58
C PHE A 48 6.32 -0.10 -0.42
N VAL A 49 5.59 0.20 -1.49
CA VAL A 49 4.44 1.12 -1.42
C VAL A 49 3.37 0.58 -0.49
N VAL A 50 3.01 -0.70 -0.65
CA VAL A 50 1.99 -1.35 0.18
C VAL A 50 2.42 -1.45 1.64
N HIS A 51 3.71 -1.68 1.94
CA HIS A 51 4.25 -1.63 3.30
C HIS A 51 3.94 -0.31 3.99
N ARG A 52 4.20 0.80 3.29
CA ARG A 52 4.02 2.15 3.83
C ARG A 52 2.54 2.45 4.06
N LEU A 53 1.65 1.97 3.18
CA LEU A 53 0.21 2.08 3.35
C LEU A 53 -0.27 1.28 4.58
N ASN A 54 0.23 0.07 4.79
CA ASN A 54 -0.09 -0.72 5.97
C ASN A 54 0.41 -0.04 7.26
N GLY A 55 1.71 0.26 7.35
CA GLY A 55 2.33 0.78 8.58
C GLY A 55 1.87 2.17 8.99
N THR A 56 1.66 3.07 8.01
CA THR A 56 1.30 4.46 8.30
C THR A 56 -0.21 4.65 8.40
N GLY A 57 -1.00 3.86 7.65
CA GLY A 57 -2.46 3.95 7.62
C GLY A 57 -3.11 3.71 8.98
N GLY A 58 -2.68 2.66 9.71
CA GLY A 58 -3.24 2.33 11.03
C GLY A 58 -3.02 3.43 12.07
N THR A 59 -1.80 3.98 12.13
CA THR A 59 -1.43 5.08 13.05
C THR A 59 -2.20 6.36 12.73
N MET A 60 -2.54 6.59 11.47
CA MET A 60 -3.24 7.78 10.99
C MET A 60 -4.77 7.65 10.99
N GLY A 61 -5.34 6.54 11.46
CA GLY A 61 -6.80 6.35 11.55
C GLY A 61 -7.44 5.73 10.31
N PHE A 62 -6.64 5.30 9.33
CA PHE A 62 -7.09 4.58 8.14
C PHE A 62 -7.04 3.06 8.36
N ALA A 63 -7.79 2.58 9.36
CA ALA A 63 -7.74 1.18 9.78
C ALA A 63 -8.14 0.19 8.68
N ALA A 64 -9.20 0.51 7.92
CA ALA A 64 -9.66 -0.33 6.80
C ALA A 64 -8.60 -0.43 5.69
N LEU A 65 -8.00 0.71 5.33
CA LEU A 65 -6.91 0.77 4.36
C LEU A 65 -5.68 -0.01 4.81
N SER A 66 -5.29 0.13 6.08
CA SER A 66 -4.17 -0.62 6.66
C SER A 66 -4.43 -2.12 6.61
N GLN A 67 -5.65 -2.57 6.93
CA GLN A 67 -6.04 -3.98 6.84
C GLN A 67 -5.99 -4.52 5.40
N ALA A 68 -6.58 -3.79 4.45
CA ALA A 68 -6.52 -4.17 3.04
C ALA A 68 -5.06 -4.22 2.53
N ALA A 69 -4.24 -3.25 2.94
CA ALA A 69 -2.82 -3.21 2.61
C ALA A 69 -2.06 -4.38 3.23
N ALA A 70 -2.34 -4.79 4.46
CA ALA A 70 -1.71 -5.94 5.10
C ALA A 70 -2.00 -7.27 4.38
N VAL A 71 -3.23 -7.44 3.90
CA VAL A 71 -3.61 -8.62 3.09
C VAL A 71 -2.83 -8.64 1.77
N LEU A 72 -2.76 -7.51 1.08
CA LEU A 72 -1.98 -7.38 -0.16
C LEU A 72 -0.48 -7.57 0.08
N GLU A 73 0.03 -7.02 1.18
CA GLU A 73 1.43 -7.12 1.60
C GLU A 73 1.87 -8.57 1.76
N THR A 74 1.05 -9.37 2.45
CA THR A 74 1.30 -10.80 2.68
C THR A 74 1.43 -11.58 1.37
N ARG A 75 0.59 -11.25 0.37
CA ARG A 75 0.66 -11.86 -0.96
C ARG A 75 1.94 -11.48 -1.69
N LEU A 76 2.29 -10.19 -1.67
CA LEU A 76 3.53 -9.69 -2.29
C LEU A 76 4.77 -10.33 -1.66
N ASP A 77 4.78 -10.54 -0.34
CA ASP A 77 5.84 -11.27 0.34
C ASP A 77 5.95 -12.73 -0.10
N ALA A 78 4.82 -13.40 -0.35
CA ALA A 78 4.82 -14.76 -0.86
C ALA A 78 5.41 -14.82 -2.28
N CYS A 79 5.02 -13.91 -3.17
CA CYS A 79 5.56 -13.82 -4.53
C CYS A 79 7.07 -13.54 -4.52
N LEU A 80 7.54 -12.62 -3.66
CA LEU A 80 8.97 -12.32 -3.54
C LEU A 80 9.77 -13.55 -3.07
N LYS A 81 9.24 -14.31 -2.11
CA LYS A 81 9.87 -15.57 -1.65
C LYS A 81 9.86 -16.65 -2.73
N ALA A 82 8.83 -16.69 -3.57
CA ALA A 82 8.74 -17.60 -4.71
C ALA A 82 9.64 -17.18 -5.90
N GLY A 83 10.23 -15.98 -5.87
CA GLY A 83 11.11 -15.46 -6.91
C GLY A 83 10.40 -14.72 -8.04
N GLY A 84 9.11 -14.43 -7.89
CA GLY A 84 8.32 -13.72 -8.90
C GLY A 84 6.82 -13.83 -8.69
N ALA A 85 6.05 -13.14 -9.53
CA ALA A 85 4.60 -13.22 -9.55
C ALA A 85 4.16 -13.73 -10.93
N GLY A 86 3.56 -14.92 -10.97
CA GLY A 86 2.95 -15.47 -12.18
C GLY A 86 1.66 -14.74 -12.55
N PRO A 87 1.02 -15.10 -13.68
CA PRO A 87 -0.22 -14.45 -14.13
C PRO A 87 -1.35 -14.49 -13.09
N GLU A 88 -1.51 -15.60 -12.37
CA GLU A 88 -2.51 -15.75 -11.31
C GLU A 88 -2.19 -14.86 -10.10
N ASP A 89 -0.91 -14.78 -9.70
CA ASP A 89 -0.46 -13.86 -8.66
C ASP A 89 -0.71 -12.40 -9.05
N GLN A 90 -0.45 -12.03 -10.31
CA GLN A 90 -0.66 -10.68 -10.81
C GLN A 90 -2.15 -10.29 -10.87
N ALA A 91 -3.05 -11.24 -11.12
CA ALA A 91 -4.49 -11.00 -11.01
C ALA A 91 -4.90 -10.78 -9.54
N ALA A 92 -4.45 -11.67 -8.66
CA ALA A 92 -4.66 -11.58 -7.21
C ALA A 92 -4.11 -10.27 -6.59
N ILE A 93 -2.93 -9.82 -7.03
CA ILE A 93 -2.32 -8.55 -6.61
C ILE A 93 -3.18 -7.37 -7.07
N ALA A 94 -3.73 -7.42 -8.29
CA ALA A 94 -4.59 -6.37 -8.81
C ALA A 94 -5.92 -6.26 -8.04
N GLU A 95 -6.53 -7.38 -7.69
CA GLU A 95 -7.72 -7.42 -6.84
C GLU A 95 -7.43 -6.84 -5.46
N GLY A 96 -6.31 -7.23 -4.86
CA GLY A 96 -5.88 -6.67 -3.57
C GLY A 96 -5.62 -5.16 -3.64
N LEU A 97 -5.02 -4.67 -4.71
CA LEU A 97 -4.81 -3.22 -4.92
C LEU A 97 -6.14 -2.48 -5.11
N ALA A 98 -7.10 -3.07 -5.82
CA ALA A 98 -8.44 -2.52 -5.95
C ALA A 98 -9.16 -2.43 -4.59
N ALA A 99 -9.01 -3.45 -3.72
CA ALA A 99 -9.56 -3.42 -2.37
C ALA A 99 -8.92 -2.31 -1.50
N VAL A 100 -7.60 -2.10 -1.61
CA VAL A 100 -6.92 -0.98 -0.94
C VAL A 100 -7.49 0.35 -1.40
N LYS A 101 -7.67 0.56 -2.72
CA LYS A 101 -8.25 1.80 -3.26
C LYS A 101 -9.69 2.05 -2.78
N ALA A 102 -10.50 1.00 -2.62
CA ALA A 102 -11.88 1.14 -2.17
C ALA A 102 -12.02 1.56 -0.68
N THR A 103 -10.91 1.54 0.07
CA THR A 103 -10.85 1.89 1.50
C THR A 103 -10.06 3.18 1.77
N ALA A 104 -9.55 3.82 0.72
CA ALA A 104 -8.88 5.11 0.72
C ALA A 104 -9.89 6.27 0.62
#